data_AF-A0A956HJY0-F1
#
_entry.id   AF-A0A956HJY0-F1
#
_cell.length_a   1.000
_cell.length_b   1.000
_cell.length_c   1.000
_cell.angle_alpha   90.00
_cell.angle_beta   90.00
_cell.angle_gamma   90.00
#
_symmetry.space_group_name_H-M   'P 1'
#
loop_
_entity.id
_entity.type
_entity.pdbx_description
1 polymer ?
#
loop_
_entity_poly.entity_id
_entity_poly.type
_entity_poly.pdbx_seq_one_letter_code
_entity_poly.pdbx_strand_id
1 'polypeptide(L)'
;MDSRRLRLAPAALLALAACGEQPSFELRWAIKDPSGDAPLLASALQCSEVGIARVQVTAYQGGVPVTLPRDFPCFPPDFTDPEARAPGPELPEGTYEIEVVPLSRLGRTWTAVNPVTRTIEVINKDAIPIDDIVFPIPPQCLDGVDNDGDGQVDRADPSCAAGAGREDATTAGTRFTVRASLLGDLPEATCAGVGIFSLQLTIDGVVDDELLACKTNITQQFTRTLAGGPHVAALVGLGAGGQPVTDAVETEFTILEDEVNIIPLTAAFDYGDLLAPPQGILSLGLAYPAAGEDDVPMDLCFSASDLVIDTVEVTVLEDLGGGLTAIDPPVVPVESGEFFDGTAMACPAFLRSEPFAWDAPTYVAVNAYVDTGDTLELCFTNVGAPTQAAPGADITVLVPRVPGPISKACGECTQDADCPLCDPLQATDTGCCVFPEVDGVPSEGGICRNPSLL
;
A
#
# COMPACT_ATOMS: atom_id res chain seq x y z
N MET A 1 14.49 62.46 16.73
CA MET A 1 14.46 62.21 15.27
C MET A 1 14.96 60.79 15.09
N ASP A 2 14.30 59.86 14.43
CA ASP A 2 13.00 59.90 13.71
C ASP A 2 11.91 59.13 14.51
N SER A 3 10.62 59.29 14.18
CA SER A 3 9.50 58.67 14.92
C SER A 3 8.40 58.17 13.99
N ARG A 4 8.74 57.16 13.17
CA ARG A 4 7.84 56.56 12.18
C ARG A 4 6.77 55.69 12.84
N ARG A 5 5.62 56.31 13.16
CA ARG A 5 4.38 55.59 13.47
C ARG A 5 3.85 54.91 12.20
N LEU A 6 4.08 53.61 12.05
CA LEU A 6 3.43 52.82 11.02
C LEU A 6 1.91 52.75 11.33
N ARG A 7 1.07 53.21 10.41
CA ARG A 7 -0.38 53.08 10.53
C ARG A 7 -0.79 51.73 9.93
N LEU A 8 -1.22 50.78 10.75
CA LEU A 8 -2.02 49.67 10.23
C LEU A 8 -3.36 50.25 9.77
N ALA A 9 -3.68 50.05 8.48
CA ALA A 9 -5.04 50.19 8.00
C ALA A 9 -5.82 48.92 8.40
N PRO A 10 -7.13 49.01 8.71
CA PRO A 10 -7.96 47.83 8.83
C PRO A 10 -8.06 47.16 7.46
N ALA A 11 -7.57 45.92 7.34
CA ALA A 11 -7.86 45.10 6.18
C ALA A 11 -9.36 44.82 6.16
N ALA A 12 -10.07 45.33 5.15
CA ALA A 12 -11.48 45.04 4.99
C ALA A 12 -11.63 43.56 4.60
N LEU A 13 -12.24 42.75 5.47
CA LEU A 13 -12.68 41.41 5.11
C LEU A 13 -13.77 41.55 4.03
N LEU A 14 -13.38 41.36 2.77
CA LEU A 14 -14.32 41.00 1.73
C LEU A 14 -14.82 39.60 2.03
N ALA A 15 -15.98 39.51 2.69
CA ALA A 15 -16.75 38.28 2.69
C ALA A 15 -17.06 37.92 1.23
N LEU A 16 -16.53 36.80 0.77
CA LEU A 16 -16.93 36.20 -0.49
C LEU A 16 -18.37 35.75 -0.36
N ALA A 17 -19.29 36.61 -0.78
CA ALA A 17 -20.67 36.21 -1.02
C ALA A 17 -20.66 35.20 -2.17
N ALA A 18 -20.66 33.91 -1.82
CA ALA A 18 -21.02 32.87 -2.77
C ALA A 18 -22.41 33.20 -3.33
N CYS A 19 -22.59 33.06 -4.63
CA CYS A 19 -23.88 33.28 -5.28
C CYS A 19 -24.84 32.14 -4.91
N GLY A 20 -25.45 32.24 -3.73
CA GLY A 20 -26.56 31.40 -3.30
C GLY A 20 -27.79 31.71 -4.13
N GLU A 21 -27.92 30.99 -5.25
CA GLU A 21 -29.16 30.87 -6.01
C GLU A 21 -30.28 30.42 -5.07
N GLN A 22 -31.42 31.11 -5.07
CA GLN A 22 -32.50 30.80 -4.13
C GLN A 22 -33.36 29.66 -4.70
N PRO A 23 -33.40 28.47 -4.07
CA PRO A 23 -34.15 27.34 -4.61
C PRO A 23 -35.65 27.65 -4.62
N SER A 24 -36.33 27.41 -5.76
CA SER A 24 -37.80 27.53 -5.81
C SER A 24 -38.51 26.36 -5.14
N PHE A 25 -37.80 25.25 -4.88
CA PHE A 25 -38.29 24.08 -4.15
C PHE A 25 -37.15 23.32 -3.47
N GLU A 26 -37.47 22.59 -2.41
CA GLU A 26 -36.50 21.86 -1.58
C GLU A 26 -36.99 20.44 -1.26
N LEU A 27 -36.16 19.46 -1.61
CA LEU A 27 -36.53 18.04 -1.67
C LEU A 27 -36.02 17.27 -0.44
N ARG A 28 -36.83 16.39 0.14
CA ARG A 28 -36.36 15.25 0.94
C ARG A 28 -36.97 13.97 0.41
N TRP A 29 -36.24 12.85 0.53
CA TRP A 29 -36.68 11.55 0.04
C TRP A 29 -36.41 10.40 1.04
N ALA A 30 -37.19 9.35 0.88
CA ALA A 30 -37.13 8.10 1.63
C ALA A 30 -36.91 6.90 0.69
N ILE A 31 -36.39 5.81 1.24
CA ILE A 31 -36.32 4.51 0.55
C ILE A 31 -37.33 3.57 1.21
N LYS A 32 -38.05 2.79 0.41
CA LYS A 32 -39.11 1.89 0.86
C LYS A 32 -38.79 0.42 0.61
N ASP A 33 -38.73 -0.32 1.71
CA ASP A 33 -38.83 -1.78 1.74
C ASP A 33 -40.22 -2.24 1.25
N PRO A 34 -40.32 -3.25 0.35
CA PRO A 34 -41.61 -3.80 -0.12
C PRO A 34 -42.53 -4.35 0.99
N SER A 35 -42.02 -4.58 2.20
CA SER A 35 -42.75 -5.14 3.35
C SER A 35 -43.25 -4.12 4.40
N GLY A 36 -42.80 -2.86 4.37
CA GLY A 36 -42.96 -1.93 5.49
C GLY A 36 -43.45 -0.50 5.18
N ASP A 37 -43.31 0.38 6.17
CA ASP A 37 -43.35 1.84 5.99
C ASP A 37 -42.02 2.36 5.39
N ALA A 38 -42.02 3.60 4.90
CA ALA A 38 -40.85 4.23 4.29
C ALA A 38 -40.21 5.27 5.24
N PRO A 39 -39.20 4.90 6.04
CA PRO A 39 -38.50 5.87 6.88
C PRO A 39 -37.67 6.84 6.01
N LEU A 40 -37.50 8.08 6.49
CA LEU A 40 -36.55 9.02 5.92
C LEU A 40 -35.15 8.42 5.92
N LEU A 41 -34.35 8.75 4.90
CA LEU A 41 -32.93 8.40 4.89
C LEU A 41 -32.20 9.02 6.10
N ALA A 42 -31.38 8.18 6.75
CA ALA A 42 -30.61 8.50 7.94
C ALA A 42 -29.10 8.23 7.77
N SER A 43 -28.66 7.49 6.74
CA SER A 43 -27.25 7.33 6.42
C SER A 43 -26.98 7.00 4.93
N ALA A 44 -25.73 7.20 4.50
CA ALA A 44 -25.24 6.76 3.19
C ALA A 44 -25.09 5.22 3.07
N LEU A 45 -25.15 4.48 4.18
CA LEU A 45 -25.12 3.02 4.17
C LEU A 45 -26.40 2.47 3.54
N GLN A 46 -27.57 3.00 3.94
CA GLN A 46 -28.89 2.63 3.36
C GLN A 46 -28.98 2.81 1.85
N CYS A 47 -28.23 3.76 1.28
CA CYS A 47 -28.12 3.95 -0.17
C CYS A 47 -27.19 2.92 -0.83
N SER A 48 -26.18 2.47 -0.11
CA SER A 48 -25.18 1.50 -0.58
C SER A 48 -25.67 0.05 -0.50
N GLU A 49 -26.56 -0.25 0.45
CA GLU A 49 -27.23 -1.54 0.64
C GLU A 49 -28.26 -1.88 -0.45
N VAL A 50 -28.64 -0.91 -1.29
CA VAL A 50 -29.76 -1.02 -2.27
C VAL A 50 -29.44 -0.42 -3.64
N GLY A 51 -28.16 -0.29 -3.99
CA GLY A 51 -27.69 0.14 -5.32
C GLY A 51 -27.90 1.62 -5.70
N ILE A 52 -28.73 2.39 -4.98
CA ILE A 52 -29.04 3.80 -5.30
C ILE A 52 -27.86 4.70 -4.92
N ALA A 53 -27.06 5.10 -5.91
CA ALA A 53 -25.91 5.97 -5.71
C ALA A 53 -26.25 7.46 -5.76
N ARG A 54 -27.19 7.85 -6.63
CA ARG A 54 -27.52 9.25 -6.93
C ARG A 54 -29.01 9.45 -7.12
N VAL A 55 -29.46 10.70 -6.96
CA VAL A 55 -30.82 11.15 -7.28
C VAL A 55 -30.71 12.32 -8.25
N GLN A 56 -31.31 12.19 -9.42
CA GLN A 56 -31.34 13.22 -10.46
C GLN A 56 -32.68 13.97 -10.42
N VAL A 57 -32.63 15.28 -10.58
CA VAL A 57 -33.78 16.18 -10.51
C VAL A 57 -33.86 17.03 -11.77
N THR A 58 -35.02 17.04 -12.44
CA THR A 58 -35.26 17.86 -13.63
C THR A 58 -36.61 18.55 -13.53
N ALA A 59 -36.65 19.87 -13.75
CA ALA A 59 -37.90 20.62 -13.83
C ALA A 59 -38.40 20.67 -15.28
N TYR A 60 -39.68 20.36 -15.48
CA TYR A 60 -40.38 20.40 -16.76
C TYR A 60 -41.50 21.45 -16.74
N GLN A 61 -41.81 22.02 -17.90
CA GLN A 61 -43.00 22.84 -18.12
C GLN A 61 -43.67 22.41 -19.44
N GLY A 62 -44.91 21.93 -19.36
CA GLY A 62 -45.63 21.40 -20.53
C GLY A 62 -44.93 20.21 -21.20
N GLY A 63 -44.26 19.35 -20.41
CA GLY A 63 -43.48 18.21 -20.92
C GLY A 63 -42.12 18.55 -21.54
N VAL A 64 -41.67 19.82 -21.50
CA VAL A 64 -40.34 20.25 -21.97
C VAL A 64 -39.45 20.55 -20.75
N PRO A 65 -38.22 20.00 -20.66
CA PRO A 65 -37.31 20.31 -19.56
C PRO A 65 -36.87 21.78 -19.64
N VAL A 66 -37.04 22.51 -18.54
CA VAL A 66 -36.67 23.93 -18.41
C VAL A 66 -35.35 24.14 -17.69
N THR A 67 -34.82 23.10 -17.03
CA THR A 67 -33.50 23.08 -16.38
C THR A 67 -32.63 21.98 -16.95
N LEU A 68 -31.32 22.09 -16.75
CA LEU A 68 -30.45 20.91 -16.85
C LEU A 68 -30.79 19.93 -15.70
N PRO A 69 -30.60 18.62 -15.87
CA PRO A 69 -30.72 17.67 -14.77
C PRO A 69 -29.66 17.94 -13.69
N ARG A 70 -30.08 17.95 -12.43
CA ARG A 70 -29.22 18.16 -11.27
C ARG A 70 -29.07 16.88 -10.47
N ASP A 71 -27.85 16.36 -10.42
CA ASP A 71 -27.51 15.16 -9.66
C ASP A 71 -27.14 15.49 -8.21
N PHE A 72 -27.72 14.75 -7.28
CA PHE A 72 -27.35 14.69 -5.86
C PHE A 72 -26.81 13.29 -5.53
N PRO A 73 -25.93 13.12 -4.54
CA PRO A 73 -25.71 11.81 -3.94
C PRO A 73 -27.03 11.31 -3.31
N CYS A 74 -27.24 10.00 -3.24
CA CYS A 74 -28.44 9.43 -2.62
C CYS A 74 -28.62 9.87 -1.14
N PHE A 75 -27.51 10.07 -0.43
CA PHE A 75 -27.48 10.71 0.89
C PHE A 75 -26.60 11.97 0.84
N PRO A 76 -27.18 13.17 0.68
CA PRO A 76 -26.48 14.44 0.85
C PRO A 76 -25.89 14.58 2.27
N PRO A 77 -24.74 15.25 2.46
CA PRO A 77 -24.11 15.38 3.78
C PRO A 77 -25.05 15.96 4.86
N ASP A 78 -25.89 16.90 4.45
CA ASP A 78 -26.82 17.61 5.33
C ASP A 78 -28.00 16.73 5.78
N PHE A 79 -28.30 15.59 5.11
CA PHE A 79 -29.42 14.70 5.48
C PHE A 79 -29.19 13.96 6.82
N THR A 80 -28.01 14.14 7.43
CA THR A 80 -27.73 13.81 8.83
C THR A 80 -28.64 14.58 9.81
N ASP A 81 -29.12 15.76 9.43
CA ASP A 81 -30.25 16.44 10.05
C ASP A 81 -31.57 15.92 9.40
N PRO A 82 -32.57 15.44 10.17
CA PRO A 82 -33.84 14.97 9.63
C PRO A 82 -34.70 16.05 8.95
N GLU A 83 -34.50 17.34 9.27
CA GLU A 83 -35.24 18.46 8.69
C GLU A 83 -34.57 19.04 7.43
N ALA A 84 -33.31 18.67 7.16
CA ALA A 84 -32.57 19.16 6.00
C ALA A 84 -33.13 18.67 4.66
N ARG A 85 -32.88 19.45 3.60
CA ARG A 85 -33.41 19.24 2.24
C ARG A 85 -32.35 19.51 1.18
N ALA A 86 -32.48 18.86 0.04
CA ALA A 86 -31.67 19.11 -1.14
C ALA A 86 -32.28 20.28 -1.93
N PRO A 87 -31.55 21.40 -2.15
CA PRO A 87 -32.08 22.58 -2.80
C PRO A 87 -32.23 22.37 -4.30
N GLY A 88 -33.43 22.68 -4.84
CA GLY A 88 -33.68 22.75 -6.27
C GLY A 88 -32.96 23.93 -6.96
N PRO A 89 -33.16 24.08 -8.29
CA PRO A 89 -32.80 25.29 -9.02
C PRO A 89 -33.76 26.46 -8.71
N GLU A 90 -33.35 27.69 -9.03
CA GLU A 90 -34.26 28.84 -9.13
C GLU A 90 -35.09 28.73 -10.42
N LEU A 91 -36.41 28.85 -10.28
CA LEU A 91 -37.39 28.85 -11.37
C LEU A 91 -38.16 30.18 -11.40
N PRO A 92 -38.56 30.68 -12.58
CA PRO A 92 -39.53 31.77 -12.69
C PRO A 92 -40.89 31.44 -12.06
N GLU A 93 -41.73 32.45 -11.87
CA GLU A 93 -43.13 32.26 -11.49
C GLU A 93 -43.88 31.41 -12.55
N GLY A 94 -44.60 30.37 -12.11
CA GLY A 94 -45.33 29.46 -12.98
C GLY A 94 -45.52 28.04 -12.43
N THR A 95 -46.24 27.21 -13.19
CA THR A 95 -46.45 25.79 -12.86
C THR A 95 -45.37 24.92 -13.50
N TYR A 96 -44.84 23.96 -12.74
CA TYR A 96 -43.78 23.04 -13.17
C TYR A 96 -44.05 21.60 -12.71
N GLU A 97 -43.58 20.64 -13.49
CA GLU A 97 -43.52 19.22 -13.13
C GLU A 97 -42.07 18.87 -12.78
N ILE A 98 -41.81 18.61 -11.50
CA ILE A 98 -40.50 18.19 -11.01
C ILE A 98 -40.42 16.68 -11.11
N GLU A 99 -39.53 16.17 -11.98
CA GLU A 99 -39.20 14.76 -12.05
C GLU A 99 -37.99 14.47 -11.17
N VAL A 100 -38.11 13.42 -10.34
CA VAL A 100 -37.05 12.96 -9.43
C VAL A 100 -36.77 11.48 -9.70
N VAL A 101 -35.52 11.17 -10.05
CA VAL A 101 -35.10 9.88 -10.60
C VAL A 101 -33.95 9.28 -9.77
N PRO A 102 -34.13 8.13 -9.10
CA PRO A 102 -33.03 7.43 -8.45
C PRO A 102 -32.17 6.73 -9.52
N LEU A 103 -30.84 6.76 -9.34
CA LEU A 103 -29.86 6.25 -10.29
C LEU A 103 -28.81 5.38 -9.60
N SER A 104 -28.46 4.26 -10.24
CA SER A 104 -27.32 3.41 -9.87
C SER A 104 -25.98 4.14 -10.06
N ARG A 105 -24.88 3.52 -9.59
CA ARG A 105 -23.49 3.99 -9.82
C ARG A 105 -23.18 4.22 -11.30
N LEU A 106 -23.80 3.45 -12.20
CA LEU A 106 -23.65 3.56 -13.65
C LEU A 106 -24.60 4.57 -14.32
N GLY A 107 -25.37 5.34 -13.55
CA GLY A 107 -26.34 6.31 -14.07
C GLY A 107 -27.55 5.69 -14.77
N ARG A 108 -27.93 4.46 -14.38
CA ARG A 108 -29.08 3.73 -14.93
C ARG A 108 -30.25 3.74 -13.95
N THR A 109 -31.46 3.77 -14.48
CA THR A 109 -32.71 3.46 -13.76
C THR A 109 -33.05 1.97 -13.89
N TRP A 110 -33.96 1.50 -13.04
CA TRP A 110 -34.46 0.12 -13.02
C TRP A 110 -35.88 0.06 -13.57
N THR A 111 -36.23 -1.00 -14.31
CA THR A 111 -37.58 -1.17 -14.89
C THR A 111 -38.69 -1.27 -13.84
N ALA A 112 -38.35 -1.59 -12.59
CA ALA A 112 -39.29 -1.62 -11.45
C ALA A 112 -39.37 -0.29 -10.67
N VAL A 113 -38.46 0.67 -10.92
CA VAL A 113 -38.30 1.90 -10.15
C VAL A 113 -38.66 3.10 -11.04
N ASN A 114 -39.93 3.48 -11.02
CA ASN A 114 -40.42 4.62 -11.80
C ASN A 114 -39.91 5.97 -11.24
N PRO A 115 -39.70 6.99 -12.10
CA PRO A 115 -39.54 8.37 -11.67
C PRO A 115 -40.68 8.84 -10.76
N VAL A 116 -40.35 9.69 -9.79
CA VAL A 116 -41.32 10.34 -8.90
C VAL A 116 -41.57 11.76 -9.42
N THR A 117 -42.74 12.01 -10.01
CA THR A 117 -43.13 13.34 -10.48
C THR A 117 -43.93 14.10 -9.42
N ARG A 118 -43.69 15.41 -9.28
CA ARG A 118 -44.47 16.33 -8.43
C ARG A 118 -44.76 17.65 -9.15
N THR A 119 -46.02 18.06 -9.19
CA THR A 119 -46.41 19.36 -9.73
C THR A 119 -46.27 20.43 -8.64
N ILE A 120 -45.59 21.53 -8.95
CA ILE A 120 -45.48 22.71 -8.08
C ILE A 120 -45.97 23.97 -8.81
N GLU A 121 -46.36 24.98 -8.04
CA GLU A 121 -46.70 26.32 -8.54
C GLU A 121 -45.83 27.35 -7.83
N VAL A 122 -44.85 27.91 -8.55
CA VAL A 122 -43.94 28.94 -8.05
C VAL A 122 -44.67 30.29 -8.15
N ILE A 123 -45.01 30.87 -7.01
CA ILE A 123 -45.75 32.14 -6.89
C ILE A 123 -44.88 33.24 -6.24
N ASN A 124 -43.92 32.83 -5.39
CA ASN A 124 -43.02 33.69 -4.64
C ASN A 124 -41.56 33.24 -4.83
N LYS A 125 -40.61 33.96 -4.21
CA LYS A 125 -39.22 33.52 -3.98
C LYS A 125 -39.03 32.61 -2.74
N ASP A 126 -40.13 32.15 -2.14
CA ASP A 126 -40.10 31.23 -1.00
C ASP A 126 -40.00 29.78 -1.50
N ALA A 127 -39.08 28.99 -0.95
CA ALA A 127 -38.85 27.62 -1.39
C ALA A 127 -40.02 26.69 -1.01
N ILE A 128 -40.51 25.92 -1.97
CA ILE A 128 -41.60 24.95 -1.77
C ILE A 128 -41.04 23.62 -1.23
N PRO A 129 -41.43 23.17 -0.02
CA PRO A 129 -40.99 21.88 0.52
C PRO A 129 -41.68 20.70 -0.19
N ILE A 130 -40.90 19.67 -0.55
CA ILE A 130 -41.38 18.42 -1.15
C ILE A 130 -40.78 17.25 -0.37
N ASP A 131 -41.60 16.54 0.42
CA ASP A 131 -41.17 15.46 1.33
C ASP A 131 -41.64 14.05 0.92
N ASP A 132 -42.68 13.96 0.08
CA ASP A 132 -43.37 12.70 -0.21
C ASP A 132 -42.73 11.94 -1.39
N ILE A 133 -41.40 12.07 -1.52
CA ILE A 133 -40.59 11.36 -2.50
C ILE A 133 -40.13 10.04 -1.87
N VAL A 134 -40.65 8.94 -2.40
CA VAL A 134 -40.38 7.59 -1.88
C VAL A 134 -39.94 6.70 -3.03
N PHE A 135 -38.70 6.21 -2.99
CA PHE A 135 -38.18 5.24 -3.96
C PHE A 135 -38.37 3.82 -3.41
N PRO A 136 -38.94 2.88 -4.18
CA PRO A 136 -38.87 1.47 -3.82
C PRO A 136 -37.41 0.98 -3.90
N ILE A 137 -37.04 0.04 -3.02
CA ILE A 137 -35.78 -0.71 -3.14
C ILE A 137 -35.73 -1.37 -4.55
N PRO A 138 -34.64 -1.20 -5.32
CA PRO A 138 -34.50 -1.88 -6.61
C PRO A 138 -34.43 -3.42 -6.44
N PRO A 139 -34.71 -4.21 -7.49
CA PRO A 139 -34.58 -5.66 -7.39
C PRO A 139 -33.10 -6.05 -7.32
N GLN A 140 -32.70 -6.72 -6.23
CA GLN A 140 -31.38 -7.31 -5.95
C GLN A 140 -30.55 -7.63 -7.21
N CYS A 141 -30.99 -8.63 -8.00
CA CYS A 141 -30.45 -9.09 -9.30
C CYS A 141 -30.26 -8.04 -10.43
N LEU A 142 -30.47 -6.75 -10.17
CA LEU A 142 -30.29 -5.61 -11.06
C LEU A 142 -29.80 -4.34 -10.32
N ASP A 143 -29.57 -4.35 -9.00
CA ASP A 143 -29.25 -3.16 -8.20
C ASP A 143 -27.75 -2.78 -8.21
N GLY A 144 -26.86 -3.72 -8.52
CA GLY A 144 -25.42 -3.55 -8.57
C GLY A 144 -24.70 -3.72 -7.22
N VAL A 145 -25.30 -4.45 -6.28
CA VAL A 145 -24.75 -4.83 -4.97
C VAL A 145 -24.66 -6.36 -4.87
N ASP A 146 -23.49 -6.85 -4.47
CA ASP A 146 -23.26 -8.23 -4.00
C ASP A 146 -24.08 -8.47 -2.72
N ASN A 147 -25.29 -9.05 -2.84
CA ASN A 147 -26.27 -9.07 -1.75
C ASN A 147 -26.09 -10.23 -0.74
N ASP A 148 -25.48 -11.36 -1.13
CA ASP A 148 -25.10 -12.42 -0.20
C ASP A 148 -23.63 -12.33 0.26
N GLY A 149 -22.80 -11.61 -0.50
CA GLY A 149 -21.39 -11.38 -0.20
C GLY A 149 -20.43 -12.37 -0.82
N ASP A 150 -20.83 -13.20 -1.81
CA ASP A 150 -19.96 -14.22 -2.43
C ASP A 150 -18.94 -13.62 -3.45
N GLY A 151 -19.21 -12.43 -3.96
CA GLY A 151 -18.36 -11.68 -4.90
C GLY A 151 -18.88 -11.62 -6.33
N GLN A 152 -20.00 -12.27 -6.61
CA GLN A 152 -20.77 -12.12 -7.84
C GLN A 152 -21.81 -10.98 -7.70
N VAL A 153 -22.36 -10.50 -8.81
CA VAL A 153 -23.26 -9.31 -8.84
C VAL A 153 -24.31 -9.41 -9.96
N ASP A 154 -25.55 -9.03 -9.70
CA ASP A 154 -26.67 -8.89 -10.65
C ASP A 154 -26.94 -10.17 -11.47
N ARG A 155 -26.36 -10.25 -12.67
CA ARG A 155 -26.52 -11.34 -13.65
C ARG A 155 -25.27 -12.20 -13.79
N ALA A 156 -24.21 -11.83 -13.08
CA ALA A 156 -23.07 -12.72 -12.85
C ALA A 156 -23.38 -13.70 -11.71
N ASP A 157 -24.26 -13.33 -10.78
CA ASP A 157 -24.69 -14.22 -9.69
C ASP A 157 -25.52 -15.43 -10.22
N PRO A 158 -25.17 -16.68 -9.80
CA PRO A 158 -25.89 -17.88 -10.18
C PRO A 158 -27.33 -17.97 -9.63
N SER A 159 -27.65 -17.39 -8.47
CA SER A 159 -29.01 -17.44 -7.90
C SER A 159 -30.00 -16.60 -8.74
N CYS A 160 -29.53 -15.44 -9.19
CA CYS A 160 -30.19 -14.55 -10.13
C CYS A 160 -30.26 -15.14 -11.54
N ALA A 161 -29.19 -15.80 -12.01
CA ALA A 161 -29.19 -16.52 -13.28
C ALA A 161 -30.14 -17.72 -13.29
N ALA A 162 -30.30 -18.40 -12.14
CA ALA A 162 -31.29 -19.48 -11.94
C ALA A 162 -32.74 -18.95 -11.85
N GLY A 163 -32.93 -17.63 -11.73
CA GLY A 163 -34.25 -17.00 -11.70
C GLY A 163 -34.93 -17.04 -10.33
N ALA A 164 -34.16 -17.12 -9.23
CA ALA A 164 -34.70 -17.01 -7.86
C ALA A 164 -35.45 -15.68 -7.62
N GLY A 165 -35.12 -14.63 -8.41
CA GLY A 165 -35.68 -13.29 -8.28
C GLY A 165 -35.14 -12.52 -7.07
N ARG A 166 -34.06 -13.06 -6.49
CA ARG A 166 -33.31 -12.58 -5.34
C ARG A 166 -31.86 -12.99 -5.51
N GLU A 167 -30.98 -12.20 -4.90
CA GLU A 167 -29.53 -12.42 -4.81
C GLU A 167 -29.14 -12.72 -3.34
N ASP A 168 -30.08 -12.64 -2.39
CA ASP A 168 -29.92 -13.07 -0.98
C ASP A 168 -29.89 -14.60 -0.76
N ALA A 169 -29.65 -15.38 -1.82
CA ALA A 169 -29.81 -16.83 -1.85
C ALA A 169 -28.50 -17.54 -2.28
N THR A 170 -27.64 -17.78 -1.27
CA THR A 170 -26.29 -18.36 -1.38
C THR A 170 -26.18 -19.52 -2.37
N THR A 171 -25.73 -19.22 -3.60
CA THR A 171 -25.51 -20.25 -4.64
C THR A 171 -24.02 -20.63 -4.75
N ALA A 172 -23.47 -20.96 -3.57
CA ALA A 172 -22.21 -21.69 -3.37
C ALA A 172 -20.91 -21.07 -3.92
N GLY A 173 -20.79 -19.74 -3.97
CA GLY A 173 -19.49 -19.08 -4.13
C GLY A 173 -18.61 -19.27 -2.89
N THR A 174 -17.61 -20.16 -3.01
CA THR A 174 -16.54 -20.27 -2.01
C THR A 174 -15.47 -19.22 -2.32
N ARG A 175 -15.25 -18.27 -1.42
CA ARG A 175 -14.19 -17.26 -1.54
C ARG A 175 -12.88 -17.79 -0.98
N PHE A 176 -11.88 -17.91 -1.84
CA PHE A 176 -10.52 -18.25 -1.42
C PHE A 176 -9.70 -17.00 -1.14
N THR A 177 -8.86 -17.04 -0.12
CA THR A 177 -7.84 -16.03 0.19
C THR A 177 -6.47 -16.68 0.10
N VAL A 178 -5.59 -16.18 -0.77
CA VAL A 178 -4.29 -16.82 -1.03
C VAL A 178 -3.12 -15.88 -0.79
N ARG A 179 -2.19 -16.31 0.06
CA ARG A 179 -0.90 -15.65 0.34
C ARG A 179 0.21 -16.69 0.28
N ALA A 180 1.35 -16.33 -0.32
CA ALA A 180 2.59 -17.11 -0.17
C ALA A 180 3.33 -16.64 1.08
N SER A 181 3.94 -17.58 1.80
CA SER A 181 4.90 -17.30 2.87
C SER A 181 6.18 -18.05 2.50
N LEU A 182 7.34 -17.41 2.66
CA LEU A 182 8.62 -17.94 2.17
C LEU A 182 9.63 -17.98 3.32
N LEU A 183 10.32 -19.11 3.46
CA LEU A 183 11.49 -19.26 4.33
C LEU A 183 11.26 -18.79 5.79
N GLY A 184 10.11 -19.15 6.37
CA GLY A 184 9.68 -18.72 7.72
C GLY A 184 8.95 -17.37 7.79
N ASP A 185 8.31 -16.94 6.69
CA ASP A 185 7.75 -15.60 6.48
C ASP A 185 8.80 -14.46 6.53
N LEU A 186 10.02 -14.77 6.08
CA LEU A 186 11.18 -13.87 6.04
C LEU A 186 10.86 -12.64 5.14
N PRO A 187 10.84 -11.40 5.67
CA PRO A 187 10.41 -10.22 4.91
C PRO A 187 11.21 -9.93 3.65
N GLU A 188 12.48 -10.29 3.65
CA GLU A 188 13.44 -10.13 2.55
C GLU A 188 13.22 -11.18 1.44
N ALA A 189 12.54 -12.30 1.72
CA ALA A 189 12.35 -13.37 0.77
C ALA A 189 11.33 -13.01 -0.32
N THR A 190 11.80 -13.04 -1.57
CA THR A 190 10.95 -12.78 -2.74
C THR A 190 10.68 -14.06 -3.52
N CYS A 191 9.50 -14.17 -4.12
CA CYS A 191 9.13 -15.31 -4.98
C CYS A 191 10.15 -15.54 -6.10
N ALA A 192 10.61 -14.48 -6.75
CA ALA A 192 11.64 -14.56 -7.79
C ALA A 192 13.00 -15.04 -7.25
N GLY A 193 13.36 -14.64 -6.03
CA GLY A 193 14.53 -15.11 -5.31
C GLY A 193 14.55 -16.62 -5.08
N VAL A 194 13.42 -17.19 -4.64
CA VAL A 194 13.25 -18.65 -4.51
C VAL A 194 12.85 -19.36 -5.82
N GLY A 195 12.91 -18.66 -6.96
CA GLY A 195 12.62 -19.23 -8.29
C GLY A 195 11.14 -19.45 -8.62
N ILE A 196 10.20 -19.12 -7.73
CA ILE A 196 8.76 -19.25 -7.93
C ILE A 196 8.22 -18.06 -8.74
N PHE A 197 7.66 -18.33 -9.91
CA PHE A 197 7.07 -17.33 -10.81
C PHE A 197 5.55 -17.21 -10.65
N SER A 198 4.88 -18.34 -10.41
CA SER A 198 3.42 -18.44 -10.24
C SER A 198 3.07 -19.61 -9.33
N LEU A 199 1.85 -19.67 -8.81
CA LEU A 199 1.33 -20.80 -8.04
C LEU A 199 0.24 -21.52 -8.87
N GLN A 200 0.35 -22.84 -8.95
CA GLN A 200 -0.73 -23.69 -9.45
C GLN A 200 -1.61 -24.13 -8.28
N LEU A 201 -2.91 -23.87 -8.38
CA LEU A 201 -3.91 -24.42 -7.49
C LEU A 201 -4.42 -25.75 -8.05
N THR A 202 -4.65 -26.70 -7.16
CA THR A 202 -5.40 -27.94 -7.40
C THR A 202 -6.45 -28.08 -6.31
N ILE A 203 -7.69 -28.44 -6.64
CA ILE A 203 -8.75 -28.77 -5.67
C ILE A 203 -9.23 -30.20 -5.96
N ASP A 204 -9.19 -31.08 -4.96
CA ASP A 204 -9.54 -32.50 -5.04
C ASP A 204 -8.84 -33.29 -6.18
N GLY A 205 -7.60 -32.87 -6.52
CA GLY A 205 -6.83 -33.42 -7.63
C GLY A 205 -7.16 -32.84 -9.02
N VAL A 206 -8.09 -31.89 -9.11
CA VAL A 206 -8.38 -31.12 -10.33
C VAL A 206 -7.57 -29.82 -10.32
N VAL A 207 -6.68 -29.67 -11.30
CA VAL A 207 -5.89 -28.45 -11.51
C VAL A 207 -6.81 -27.30 -11.96
N ASP A 208 -6.62 -26.12 -11.38
CA ASP A 208 -7.33 -24.90 -11.78
C ASP A 208 -6.77 -24.33 -13.10
N ASP A 209 -7.64 -23.81 -13.97
CA ASP A 209 -7.24 -23.19 -15.25
C ASP A 209 -6.48 -21.87 -15.05
N GLU A 210 -6.59 -21.24 -13.86
CA GLU A 210 -5.96 -19.96 -13.52
C GLU A 210 -4.69 -20.14 -12.68
N LEU A 211 -3.54 -19.70 -13.22
CA LEU A 211 -2.30 -19.59 -12.45
C LEU A 211 -2.31 -18.33 -11.59
N LEU A 212 -2.25 -18.50 -10.28
CA LEU A 212 -2.16 -17.40 -9.32
C LEU A 212 -0.75 -16.79 -9.35
N ALA A 213 -0.62 -15.49 -9.10
CA ALA A 213 0.70 -14.90 -8.93
C ALA A 213 1.28 -15.28 -7.56
N CYS A 214 2.59 -15.49 -7.46
CA CYS A 214 3.21 -15.58 -6.14
C CYS A 214 3.30 -14.18 -5.51
N LYS A 215 2.74 -14.03 -4.30
CA LYS A 215 2.64 -12.77 -3.54
C LYS A 215 2.81 -13.03 -2.04
N THR A 216 3.81 -12.39 -1.43
CA THR A 216 4.10 -12.48 0.01
C THR A 216 3.52 -11.32 0.82
N ASN A 217 3.32 -10.15 0.18
CA ASN A 217 2.89 -8.91 0.83
C ASN A 217 1.40 -8.56 0.63
N ILE A 218 0.68 -9.27 -0.23
CA ILE A 218 -0.73 -9.01 -0.57
C ILE A 218 -1.48 -10.35 -0.60
N THR A 219 -2.64 -10.39 0.04
CA THR A 219 -3.57 -11.53 -0.08
C THR A 219 -4.38 -11.39 -1.37
N GLN A 220 -4.35 -12.40 -2.22
CA GLN A 220 -5.18 -12.48 -3.43
C GLN A 220 -6.53 -13.11 -3.08
N GLN A 221 -7.57 -12.77 -3.85
CA GLN A 221 -8.92 -13.29 -3.66
C GLN A 221 -9.54 -13.70 -5.00
N PHE A 222 -10.24 -14.83 -4.99
CA PHE A 222 -11.08 -15.32 -6.08
C PHE A 222 -12.20 -16.20 -5.51
N THR A 223 -13.24 -16.42 -6.29
CA THR A 223 -14.36 -17.30 -5.94
C THR A 223 -14.35 -18.55 -6.83
N ARG A 224 -14.74 -19.70 -6.28
CA ARG A 224 -15.02 -20.96 -7.02
C ARG A 224 -16.29 -21.60 -6.48
N THR A 225 -17.07 -22.25 -7.34
CA THR A 225 -18.25 -23.02 -6.93
C THR A 225 -17.85 -24.45 -6.58
N LEU A 226 -18.14 -24.88 -5.35
CA LEU A 226 -17.87 -26.23 -4.86
C LEU A 226 -19.16 -26.85 -4.29
N ALA A 227 -19.16 -28.17 -4.08
CA ALA A 227 -20.25 -28.85 -3.39
C ALA A 227 -20.14 -28.66 -1.87
N GLY A 228 -21.22 -28.93 -1.13
CA GLY A 228 -21.13 -29.07 0.33
C GLY A 228 -20.35 -30.33 0.71
N GLY A 229 -19.42 -30.22 1.68
CA GLY A 229 -18.60 -31.34 2.14
C GLY A 229 -17.10 -31.02 2.31
N PRO A 230 -16.27 -32.04 2.61
CA PRO A 230 -14.84 -31.89 2.79
C PRO A 230 -14.09 -31.84 1.45
N HIS A 231 -13.05 -31.03 1.38
CA HIS A 231 -12.22 -30.79 0.20
C HIS A 231 -10.74 -30.68 0.57
N VAL A 232 -9.85 -30.90 -0.40
CA VAL A 232 -8.41 -30.66 -0.26
C VAL A 232 -7.94 -29.71 -1.36
N ALA A 233 -7.40 -28.55 -0.97
CA ALA A 233 -6.65 -27.67 -1.87
C ALA A 233 -5.16 -27.99 -1.77
N ALA A 234 -4.45 -27.93 -2.89
CA ALA A 234 -2.99 -28.02 -2.94
C ALA A 234 -2.43 -26.85 -3.75
N LEU A 235 -1.39 -26.19 -3.23
CA LEU A 235 -0.66 -25.12 -3.92
C LEU A 235 0.78 -25.56 -4.22
N VAL A 236 1.17 -25.42 -5.48
CA VAL A 236 2.52 -25.77 -5.98
C VAL A 236 3.16 -24.52 -6.60
N GLY A 237 4.37 -24.17 -6.18
CA GLY A 237 5.17 -23.14 -6.83
C GLY A 237 5.69 -23.62 -8.17
N LEU A 238 5.37 -22.89 -9.24
CA LEU A 238 5.88 -23.11 -10.60
C LEU A 238 6.98 -22.08 -10.93
N GLY A 239 8.10 -22.56 -11.45
CA GLY A 239 9.16 -21.71 -11.99
C GLY A 239 8.81 -21.10 -13.35
N ALA A 240 9.67 -20.22 -13.87
CA ALA A 240 9.43 -19.48 -15.11
C ALA A 240 9.19 -20.35 -16.38
N GLY A 241 9.57 -21.63 -16.34
CA GLY A 241 9.27 -22.62 -17.38
C GLY A 241 7.95 -23.38 -17.21
N GLY A 242 7.10 -23.00 -16.25
CA GLY A 242 5.84 -23.70 -15.92
C GLY A 242 6.04 -25.08 -15.27
N GLN A 243 7.26 -25.39 -14.82
CA GLN A 243 7.58 -26.64 -14.13
C GLN A 243 7.47 -26.43 -12.61
N PRO A 244 7.04 -27.43 -11.81
CA PRO A 244 7.14 -27.39 -10.37
C PRO A 244 8.57 -27.10 -9.90
N VAL A 245 8.70 -26.20 -8.92
CA VAL A 245 9.95 -25.94 -8.20
C VAL A 245 9.78 -26.15 -6.68
N THR A 246 8.56 -26.41 -6.22
CA THR A 246 8.25 -26.80 -4.84
C THR A 246 7.49 -28.13 -4.80
N ASP A 247 7.50 -28.79 -3.65
CA ASP A 247 6.47 -29.76 -3.29
C ASP A 247 5.10 -29.07 -3.10
N ALA A 248 4.05 -29.88 -2.92
CA ALA A 248 2.67 -29.39 -2.80
C ALA A 248 2.29 -29.08 -1.34
N VAL A 249 1.90 -27.83 -1.07
CA VAL A 249 1.35 -27.43 0.22
C VAL A 249 -0.15 -27.71 0.23
N GLU A 250 -0.56 -28.76 0.93
CA GLU A 250 -1.97 -29.17 1.05
C GLU A 250 -2.70 -28.44 2.19
N THR A 251 -3.99 -28.18 2.01
CA THR A 251 -4.91 -27.59 2.99
C THR A 251 -6.25 -28.31 2.91
N GLU A 252 -6.61 -29.04 3.96
CA GLU A 252 -7.95 -29.60 4.12
C GLU A 252 -8.94 -28.50 4.55
N PHE A 253 -10.12 -28.47 3.95
CA PHE A 253 -11.21 -27.58 4.33
C PHE A 253 -12.58 -28.26 4.19
N THR A 254 -13.65 -27.55 4.53
CA THR A 254 -15.02 -28.05 4.40
C THR A 254 -15.95 -26.90 4.01
N ILE A 255 -16.79 -27.15 3.00
CA ILE A 255 -17.82 -26.22 2.56
C ILE A 255 -19.12 -26.55 3.28
N LEU A 256 -19.65 -25.55 3.99
CA LEU A 256 -20.95 -25.60 4.64
C LEU A 256 -22.03 -25.13 3.65
N GLU A 257 -23.08 -25.93 3.47
CA GLU A 257 -24.22 -25.56 2.62
C GLU A 257 -24.96 -24.35 3.22
N ASP A 258 -25.54 -23.52 2.35
CA ASP A 258 -26.24 -22.26 2.66
C ASP A 258 -25.40 -21.14 3.34
N GLU A 259 -24.12 -21.36 3.70
CA GLU A 259 -23.25 -20.38 4.36
C GLU A 259 -22.19 -19.71 3.43
N VAL A 260 -21.71 -18.52 3.81
CA VAL A 260 -20.61 -17.81 3.11
C VAL A 260 -19.27 -18.41 3.54
N ASN A 261 -18.67 -19.22 2.67
CA ASN A 261 -17.44 -19.94 2.94
C ASN A 261 -16.20 -19.11 2.53
N ILE A 262 -15.37 -18.72 3.49
CA ILE A 262 -14.09 -18.03 3.25
C ILE A 262 -12.92 -18.95 3.64
N ILE A 263 -12.15 -19.39 2.65
CA ILE A 263 -11.10 -20.41 2.81
C ILE A 263 -9.71 -19.77 2.66
N PRO A 264 -8.91 -19.65 3.73
CA PRO A 264 -7.53 -19.16 3.66
C PRO A 264 -6.56 -20.28 3.27
N LEU A 265 -5.91 -20.13 2.12
CA LEU A 265 -4.80 -20.97 1.69
C LEU A 265 -3.49 -20.20 1.88
N THR A 266 -2.64 -20.69 2.79
CA THR A 266 -1.29 -20.14 2.98
C THR A 266 -0.29 -21.11 2.36
N ALA A 267 0.28 -20.73 1.23
CA ALA A 267 1.37 -21.49 0.61
C ALA A 267 2.68 -21.14 1.31
N ALA A 268 2.95 -21.82 2.43
CA ALA A 268 4.22 -21.73 3.13
C ALA A 268 5.25 -22.62 2.43
N PHE A 269 6.29 -22.03 1.85
CA PHE A 269 7.41 -22.73 1.22
C PHE A 269 8.70 -22.39 1.97
N ASP A 270 9.14 -23.32 2.82
CA ASP A 270 10.43 -23.27 3.50
C ASP A 270 11.49 -24.02 2.68
N TYR A 271 12.75 -23.96 3.12
CA TYR A 271 13.89 -24.60 2.42
C TYR A 271 13.66 -26.10 2.12
N GLY A 272 12.92 -26.80 2.98
CA GLY A 272 12.60 -28.22 2.80
C GLY A 272 11.54 -28.51 1.73
N ASP A 273 10.75 -27.52 1.33
CA ASP A 273 9.69 -27.66 0.33
C ASP A 273 10.18 -27.33 -1.09
N LEU A 274 11.43 -26.89 -1.26
CA LEU A 274 12.02 -26.51 -2.55
C LEU A 274 12.66 -27.74 -3.21
N LEU A 275 12.22 -28.10 -4.42
CA LEU A 275 12.69 -29.30 -5.14
C LEU A 275 14.16 -29.23 -5.57
N ALA A 276 14.73 -28.03 -5.57
CA ALA A 276 16.17 -27.76 -5.68
C ALA A 276 16.48 -26.43 -4.99
N PRO A 277 17.66 -26.27 -4.35
CA PRO A 277 18.04 -25.02 -3.71
C PRO A 277 18.09 -23.85 -4.71
N PRO A 278 17.54 -22.67 -4.35
CA PRO A 278 17.64 -21.48 -5.19
C PRO A 278 19.10 -21.14 -5.51
N GLN A 279 19.36 -20.76 -6.76
CA GLN A 279 20.67 -20.33 -7.23
C GLN A 279 20.64 -18.80 -7.33
N GLY A 280 21.34 -18.11 -6.43
CA GLY A 280 21.22 -16.66 -6.27
C GLY A 280 22.49 -16.00 -5.78
N ILE A 281 22.67 -14.73 -6.13
CA ILE A 281 23.73 -13.90 -5.55
C ILE A 281 23.32 -13.40 -4.16
N LEU A 282 24.30 -13.26 -3.27
CA LEU A 282 24.20 -12.36 -2.13
C LEU A 282 24.43 -10.93 -2.62
N SER A 283 23.51 -10.03 -2.25
CA SER A 283 23.68 -8.58 -2.41
C SER A 283 23.74 -7.96 -1.02
N LEU A 284 24.84 -7.29 -0.70
CA LEU A 284 25.10 -6.68 0.60
C LEU A 284 25.49 -5.20 0.42
N GLY A 285 24.60 -4.33 0.88
CA GLY A 285 24.93 -2.94 1.21
C GLY A 285 25.24 -2.81 2.70
N LEU A 286 26.05 -1.82 3.04
CA LEU A 286 26.20 -1.34 4.40
C LEU A 286 25.62 0.08 4.43
N ALA A 287 24.95 0.49 5.52
CA ALA A 287 24.38 1.84 5.62
C ALA A 287 24.47 2.43 7.03
N TYR A 288 24.64 3.76 7.11
CA TYR A 288 24.51 4.49 8.37
C TYR A 288 23.06 4.93 8.56
N PRO A 289 22.50 4.89 9.78
CA PRO A 289 21.28 5.64 10.07
C PRO A 289 21.53 7.13 9.78
N ALA A 290 20.47 7.85 9.42
CA ALA A 290 20.57 9.23 9.02
C ALA A 290 20.81 10.17 10.23
N ALA A 291 21.36 11.37 10.00
CA ALA A 291 21.75 12.27 11.11
C ALA A 291 20.55 13.04 11.70
N GLY A 292 19.59 13.41 10.86
CA GLY A 292 18.28 13.96 11.22
C GLY A 292 17.10 13.09 10.77
N GLU A 293 15.91 13.47 11.21
CA GLU A 293 14.63 12.76 10.93
C GLU A 293 14.16 12.91 9.45
N ASP A 294 14.72 13.88 8.71
CA ASP A 294 14.48 14.14 7.28
C ASP A 294 15.60 13.60 6.36
N ASP A 295 16.71 13.07 6.90
CA ASP A 295 17.86 12.63 6.11
C ASP A 295 17.69 11.20 5.57
N VAL A 296 18.33 10.88 4.44
CA VAL A 296 18.35 9.54 3.85
C VAL A 296 19.57 8.76 4.38
N PRO A 297 19.46 7.45 4.69
CA PRO A 297 20.61 6.60 4.97
C PRO A 297 21.64 6.66 3.83
N MET A 298 22.92 6.83 4.18
CA MET A 298 24.01 6.97 3.20
C MET A 298 24.78 5.66 3.04
N ASP A 299 25.20 5.36 1.80
CA ASP A 299 26.00 4.20 1.40
C ASP A 299 27.48 4.40 1.83
N LEU A 300 28.07 3.42 2.55
CA LEU A 300 29.23 3.72 3.40
C LEU A 300 30.51 4.09 2.66
N CYS A 301 30.81 3.41 1.55
CA CYS A 301 32.09 3.62 0.85
C CYS A 301 32.06 4.82 -0.13
N PHE A 302 31.02 5.67 -0.09
CA PHE A 302 31.00 6.96 -0.80
C PHE A 302 30.92 8.15 0.16
N SER A 303 31.98 8.97 0.13
CA SER A 303 32.19 10.09 1.06
C SER A 303 31.16 11.22 0.90
N ALA A 304 30.12 11.22 1.73
CA ALA A 304 29.20 12.35 1.91
C ALA A 304 29.27 12.96 3.33
N SER A 305 29.75 12.23 4.34
CA SER A 305 30.10 12.79 5.67
C SER A 305 31.09 11.88 6.42
N ASP A 306 32.31 12.38 6.64
CA ASP A 306 33.25 12.19 7.77
C ASP A 306 33.54 10.81 8.39
N LEU A 307 32.98 9.70 7.91
CA LEU A 307 33.16 8.37 8.49
C LEU A 307 33.56 7.34 7.43
N VAL A 308 34.87 7.11 7.36
CA VAL A 308 35.50 6.12 6.48
C VAL A 308 35.51 4.75 7.16
N ILE A 309 35.05 3.72 6.47
CA ILE A 309 35.43 2.32 6.74
C ILE A 309 36.42 1.96 5.65
N ASP A 310 37.66 1.67 6.03
CA ASP A 310 38.71 1.30 5.08
C ASP A 310 38.60 -0.18 4.69
N THR A 311 38.28 -1.03 5.66
CA THR A 311 38.35 -2.49 5.55
C THR A 311 37.15 -3.17 6.19
N VAL A 312 36.64 -4.22 5.56
CA VAL A 312 35.57 -5.08 6.06
C VAL A 312 35.99 -6.54 6.00
N GLU A 313 35.59 -7.32 7.00
CA GLU A 313 35.58 -8.79 6.92
C GLU A 313 34.12 -9.21 6.82
N VAL A 314 33.78 -10.02 5.82
CA VAL A 314 32.43 -10.57 5.67
C VAL A 314 32.51 -12.09 5.72
N THR A 315 31.66 -12.70 6.55
CA THR A 315 31.49 -14.16 6.63
C THR A 315 30.04 -14.49 6.28
N VAL A 316 29.83 -15.30 5.24
CA VAL A 316 28.52 -15.89 4.96
C VAL A 316 28.37 -17.17 5.78
N LEU A 317 27.27 -17.24 6.53
CA LEU A 317 26.97 -18.29 7.48
C LEU A 317 25.66 -19.01 7.08
N GLU A 318 25.50 -20.25 7.50
CA GLU A 318 24.29 -21.07 7.38
C GLU A 318 23.91 -21.66 8.75
N ASP A 319 22.61 -21.86 9.03
CA ASP A 319 22.15 -22.66 10.17
C ASP A 319 21.76 -24.08 9.74
N LEU A 320 22.61 -25.05 10.06
CA LEU A 320 22.37 -26.47 9.83
C LEU A 320 21.64 -27.16 11.01
N GLY A 321 20.95 -26.40 11.84
CA GLY A 321 20.27 -26.88 13.06
C GLY A 321 21.21 -27.14 14.24
N GLY A 322 22.46 -26.69 14.13
CA GLY A 322 23.50 -26.75 15.16
C GLY A 322 23.96 -25.38 15.67
N GLY A 323 23.38 -24.30 15.15
CA GLY A 323 23.96 -22.96 15.21
C GLY A 323 24.79 -22.64 13.97
N LEU A 324 25.17 -21.37 13.83
CA LEU A 324 25.74 -20.82 12.61
C LEU A 324 27.15 -21.36 12.29
N THR A 325 27.33 -21.83 11.06
CA THR A 325 28.63 -22.27 10.49
C THR A 325 28.91 -21.52 9.19
N ALA A 326 30.19 -21.30 8.84
CA ALA A 326 30.55 -20.72 7.55
C ALA A 326 30.29 -21.73 6.41
N ILE A 327 29.75 -21.25 5.29
CA ILE A 327 29.41 -22.09 4.12
C ILE A 327 30.67 -22.70 3.50
N ASP A 328 30.62 -24.00 3.15
CA ASP A 328 31.67 -24.73 2.42
C ASP A 328 31.12 -25.30 1.09
N PRO A 329 31.61 -24.87 -0.09
CA PRO A 329 32.73 -23.94 -0.30
C PRO A 329 32.37 -22.48 0.04
N PRO A 330 33.34 -21.68 0.51
CA PRO A 330 33.10 -20.28 0.87
C PRO A 330 32.67 -19.44 -0.35
N VAL A 331 31.77 -18.50 -0.10
CA VAL A 331 31.14 -17.65 -1.11
C VAL A 331 32.17 -16.65 -1.67
N VAL A 332 32.19 -16.46 -3.00
CA VAL A 332 33.19 -15.64 -3.71
C VAL A 332 32.61 -14.25 -4.07
N PRO A 333 33.33 -13.13 -3.83
CA PRO A 333 32.97 -11.80 -4.32
C PRO A 333 33.25 -11.64 -5.81
N VAL A 334 32.33 -11.03 -6.56
CA VAL A 334 32.45 -10.84 -8.04
C VAL A 334 33.70 -10.03 -8.43
N GLU A 335 34.07 -9.03 -7.65
CA GLU A 335 35.08 -8.04 -8.06
C GLU A 335 36.51 -8.34 -7.62
N SER A 336 36.73 -9.04 -6.49
CA SER A 336 38.07 -9.36 -5.99
C SER A 336 38.51 -10.82 -6.22
N GLY A 337 37.56 -11.77 -6.34
CA GLY A 337 37.87 -13.20 -6.43
C GLY A 337 38.47 -13.79 -5.14
N GLU A 338 38.30 -13.10 -4.02
CA GLU A 338 38.63 -13.59 -2.67
C GLU A 338 37.48 -14.47 -2.12
N PHE A 339 37.30 -14.51 -0.80
CA PHE A 339 36.22 -15.26 -0.15
C PHE A 339 35.54 -14.43 0.93
N PHE A 340 34.22 -14.59 1.08
CA PHE A 340 33.45 -14.15 2.24
C PHE A 340 33.52 -15.20 3.37
N ASP A 341 34.75 -15.52 3.77
CA ASP A 341 35.10 -16.46 4.84
C ASP A 341 35.58 -15.76 6.13
N GLY A 342 35.43 -14.43 6.19
CA GLY A 342 36.05 -13.57 7.21
C GLY A 342 37.41 -12.99 6.79
N THR A 343 37.87 -13.19 5.56
CA THR A 343 39.03 -12.46 5.02
C THR A 343 38.74 -10.96 4.92
N ALA A 344 39.71 -10.14 5.32
CA ALA A 344 39.64 -8.68 5.30
C ALA A 344 39.89 -8.12 3.89
N MET A 345 38.96 -7.30 3.40
CA MET A 345 38.98 -6.66 2.07
C MET A 345 38.62 -5.16 2.17
N ALA A 346 39.05 -4.36 1.20
CA ALA A 346 38.75 -2.92 1.20
C ALA A 346 37.25 -2.64 0.94
N CYS A 347 36.66 -1.66 1.62
CA CYS A 347 35.24 -1.27 1.51
C CYS A 347 34.84 -0.94 0.05
N PRO A 348 34.03 -1.77 -0.64
CA PRO A 348 33.49 -1.43 -1.94
C PRO A 348 32.05 -0.94 -1.80
N ALA A 349 31.64 0.03 -2.62
CA ALA A 349 30.34 0.70 -2.47
C ALA A 349 29.12 -0.24 -2.52
N PHE A 350 29.27 -1.46 -3.04
CA PHE A 350 28.28 -2.53 -2.90
C PHE A 350 28.99 -3.88 -2.98
N LEU A 351 28.66 -4.83 -2.08
CA LEU A 351 29.20 -6.18 -2.12
C LEU A 351 28.24 -7.13 -2.84
N ARG A 352 28.73 -7.85 -3.86
CA ARG A 352 27.99 -8.90 -4.57
C ARG A 352 28.81 -10.18 -4.63
N SER A 353 28.15 -11.32 -4.40
CA SER A 353 28.74 -12.63 -4.65
C SER A 353 28.52 -13.11 -6.08
N GLU A 354 29.35 -14.06 -6.52
CA GLU A 354 28.94 -15.01 -7.56
C GLU A 354 27.71 -15.82 -7.09
N PRO A 355 26.88 -16.38 -7.99
CA PRO A 355 25.73 -17.18 -7.59
C PRO A 355 26.14 -18.43 -6.83
N PHE A 356 25.49 -18.68 -5.69
CA PHE A 356 25.65 -19.90 -4.90
C PHE A 356 24.28 -20.51 -4.58
N ALA A 357 24.30 -21.70 -3.97
CA ALA A 357 23.12 -22.47 -3.63
C ALA A 357 22.62 -22.12 -2.22
N TRP A 358 21.32 -21.83 -2.10
CA TRP A 358 20.69 -21.39 -0.85
C TRP A 358 19.98 -22.58 -0.18
N ASP A 359 20.78 -23.51 0.33
CA ASP A 359 20.36 -24.82 0.84
C ASP A 359 19.76 -24.76 2.26
N ALA A 360 20.06 -23.71 3.02
CA ALA A 360 19.69 -23.53 4.42
C ALA A 360 19.48 -22.04 4.77
N PRO A 361 18.94 -21.70 5.97
CA PRO A 361 18.85 -20.33 6.45
C PRO A 361 20.22 -19.64 6.48
N THR A 362 20.43 -18.70 5.55
CA THR A 362 21.69 -17.98 5.36
C THR A 362 21.72 -16.70 6.22
N TYR A 363 22.90 -16.36 6.72
CA TYR A 363 23.15 -15.14 7.49
C TYR A 363 24.47 -14.48 7.07
N VAL A 364 24.58 -13.17 7.30
CA VAL A 364 25.78 -12.37 6.99
C VAL A 364 26.32 -11.77 8.28
N ALA A 365 27.53 -12.19 8.65
CA ALA A 365 28.34 -11.54 9.67
C ALA A 365 29.33 -10.58 9.01
N VAL A 366 29.49 -9.40 9.61
CA VAL A 366 30.34 -8.30 9.15
C VAL A 366 31.13 -7.78 10.35
N ASN A 367 32.45 -7.65 10.19
CA ASN A 367 33.29 -6.76 10.97
C ASN A 367 33.70 -5.58 10.08
N ALA A 368 33.68 -4.36 10.62
CA ALA A 368 34.13 -3.16 9.92
C ALA A 368 35.25 -2.47 10.69
N TYR A 369 36.28 -2.05 9.97
CA TYR A 369 37.53 -1.53 10.50
C TYR A 369 37.89 -0.16 9.89
N VAL A 370 38.55 0.66 10.70
CA VAL A 370 39.14 1.94 10.31
C VAL A 370 40.66 1.82 10.42
N ASP A 371 41.40 2.34 9.44
CA ASP A 371 42.86 2.46 9.52
C ASP A 371 43.25 3.71 10.33
N THR A 372 43.88 3.52 11.49
CA THR A 372 44.39 4.63 12.32
C THR A 372 45.81 5.07 11.93
N GLY A 373 46.40 4.47 10.89
CA GLY A 373 47.75 4.71 10.41
C GLY A 373 48.83 3.89 11.12
N ASP A 374 48.56 3.41 12.33
CA ASP A 374 49.38 2.43 13.06
C ASP A 374 48.76 1.01 13.02
N THR A 375 47.41 0.90 13.05
CA THR A 375 46.66 -0.38 13.06
C THR A 375 45.24 -0.23 12.50
N LEU A 376 44.67 -1.33 11.98
CA LEU A 376 43.23 -1.46 11.81
C LEU A 376 42.54 -1.59 13.19
N GLU A 377 41.60 -0.71 13.51
CA GLU A 377 40.75 -0.81 14.71
C GLU A 377 39.32 -1.22 14.36
N LEU A 378 38.78 -2.22 15.07
CA LEU A 378 37.41 -2.73 14.88
C LEU A 378 36.40 -1.68 15.36
N CYS A 379 35.68 -1.08 14.42
CA CYS A 379 34.71 -0.01 14.71
C CYS A 379 33.28 -0.56 14.90
N PHE A 380 32.92 -1.63 14.19
CA PHE A 380 31.61 -2.30 14.27
C PHE A 380 31.71 -3.82 14.04
N THR A 381 30.81 -4.57 14.67
CA THR A 381 30.57 -5.99 14.36
C THR A 381 29.11 -6.35 14.62
N ASN A 382 28.51 -7.18 13.75
CA ASN A 382 27.25 -7.89 14.03
C ASN A 382 27.46 -9.39 14.29
N VAL A 383 28.69 -9.89 14.47
CA VAL A 383 28.99 -11.34 14.65
C VAL A 383 28.19 -11.99 15.80
N GLY A 384 27.83 -11.23 16.83
CA GLY A 384 26.98 -11.70 17.94
C GLY A 384 25.47 -11.79 17.64
N ALA A 385 25.01 -11.20 16.53
CA ALA A 385 23.66 -11.28 16.00
C ALA A 385 23.67 -11.03 14.47
N PRO A 386 24.15 -12.00 13.65
CA PRO A 386 24.29 -11.82 12.21
C PRO A 386 22.96 -11.54 11.51
N THR A 387 23.00 -10.75 10.44
CA THR A 387 21.79 -10.36 9.69
C THR A 387 21.34 -11.52 8.80
N GLN A 388 20.08 -11.95 8.91
CA GLN A 388 19.54 -13.01 8.06
C GLN A 388 19.47 -12.56 6.59
N ALA A 389 19.67 -13.50 5.68
CA ALA A 389 19.75 -13.27 4.24
C ALA A 389 18.72 -14.10 3.47
N ALA A 390 18.26 -13.58 2.34
CA ALA A 390 17.36 -14.28 1.42
C ALA A 390 17.92 -14.25 -0.02
N PRO A 391 17.68 -15.29 -0.84
CA PRO A 391 18.18 -15.34 -2.21
C PRO A 391 17.63 -14.18 -3.05
N GLY A 392 18.50 -13.43 -3.71
CA GLY A 392 18.12 -12.33 -4.59
C GLY A 392 17.56 -11.09 -3.87
N ALA A 393 17.70 -10.99 -2.54
CA ALA A 393 17.43 -9.76 -1.79
C ALA A 393 18.69 -8.87 -1.72
N ASP A 394 18.52 -7.55 -1.87
CA ASP A 394 19.53 -6.56 -1.49
C ASP A 394 19.43 -6.32 0.04
N ILE A 395 20.40 -6.85 0.80
CA ILE A 395 20.42 -6.81 2.27
C ILE A 395 21.22 -5.59 2.72
N THR A 396 20.76 -4.89 3.77
CA THR A 396 21.47 -3.75 4.36
C THR A 396 21.87 -4.04 5.81
N VAL A 397 23.17 -4.07 6.10
CA VAL A 397 23.67 -4.09 7.48
C VAL A 397 23.81 -2.65 7.96
N LEU A 398 22.98 -2.29 8.96
CA LEU A 398 23.03 -0.97 9.58
C LEU A 398 24.21 -0.88 10.54
N VAL A 399 25.19 -0.03 10.21
CA VAL A 399 26.29 0.31 11.11
C VAL A 399 25.85 1.49 11.98
N PRO A 400 25.81 1.38 13.32
CA PRO A 400 25.39 2.47 14.18
C PRO A 400 26.49 3.54 14.26
N ARG A 401 26.09 4.81 14.12
CA ARG A 401 26.92 5.97 14.45
C ARG A 401 27.21 5.99 15.95
N VAL A 402 28.48 6.14 16.34
CA VAL A 402 28.88 6.14 17.77
C VAL A 402 29.53 7.48 18.14
N PRO A 403 29.01 8.25 19.12
CA PRO A 403 29.63 9.53 19.51
C PRO A 403 31.05 9.35 20.08
N GLY A 404 32.06 9.81 19.34
CA GLY A 404 33.47 9.75 19.74
C GLY A 404 34.41 10.13 18.59
N PRO A 405 35.73 10.27 18.85
CA PRO A 405 36.72 10.51 17.80
C PRO A 405 36.83 9.30 16.87
N ILE A 406 37.10 9.55 15.59
CA ILE A 406 37.18 8.53 14.52
C ILE A 406 38.12 7.37 14.91
N SER A 407 39.20 7.66 15.64
CA SER A 407 40.20 6.68 16.08
C SER A 407 39.74 5.72 17.19
N LYS A 408 38.45 5.59 17.52
CA LYS A 408 37.94 4.70 18.60
C LYS A 408 36.57 4.03 18.38
N ALA A 409 35.84 4.37 17.32
CA ALA A 409 34.54 3.77 16.97
C ALA A 409 34.17 4.18 15.53
N CYS A 410 33.06 3.66 14.98
CA CYS A 410 32.51 4.23 13.74
C CYS A 410 31.84 5.59 14.05
N GLY A 411 32.68 6.61 14.25
CA GLY A 411 32.31 7.85 14.92
C GLY A 411 32.11 9.04 13.98
N GLU A 412 31.10 9.85 14.29
CA GLU A 412 30.90 11.14 13.63
C GLU A 412 31.76 12.24 14.28
N CYS A 413 32.39 13.06 13.44
CA CYS A 413 32.96 14.32 13.87
C CYS A 413 31.86 15.27 14.38
N THR A 414 31.75 15.42 15.71
CA THR A 414 30.88 16.45 16.32
C THR A 414 31.57 17.81 16.45
N GLN A 415 32.91 17.84 16.37
CA GLN A 415 33.76 19.03 16.44
C GLN A 415 35.04 18.78 15.62
N ASP A 416 35.58 19.82 14.97
CA ASP A 416 36.77 19.78 14.11
C ASP A 416 38.01 19.16 14.78
N ALA A 417 38.10 19.25 16.12
CA ALA A 417 39.21 18.72 16.91
C ALA A 417 39.23 17.19 17.02
N ASP A 418 38.13 16.51 16.66
CA ASP A 418 37.98 15.05 16.73
C ASP A 418 38.25 14.35 15.37
N CYS A 419 38.60 15.12 14.32
CA CYS A 419 38.81 14.65 12.94
C CYS A 419 40.31 14.51 12.57
N PRO A 420 40.96 13.34 12.74
CA PRO A 420 42.39 13.17 12.43
C PRO A 420 42.74 13.19 10.94
N LEU A 421 41.77 13.04 10.03
CA LEU A 421 41.99 12.89 8.59
C LEU A 421 41.96 14.21 7.78
N CYS A 422 41.86 15.37 8.44
CA CYS A 422 42.03 16.65 7.74
C CYS A 422 43.50 16.84 7.29
N ASP A 423 43.76 16.89 5.97
CA ASP A 423 45.09 17.25 5.46
C ASP A 423 45.47 18.67 5.95
N PRO A 424 46.55 18.83 6.75
CA PRO A 424 46.97 20.13 7.25
C PRO A 424 47.45 21.10 6.15
N LEU A 425 47.56 20.65 4.89
CA LEU A 425 47.79 21.52 3.73
C LEU A 425 46.49 22.12 3.14
N GLN A 426 45.31 21.68 3.57
CA GLN A 426 44.01 22.24 3.18
C GLN A 426 43.19 22.81 4.35
N ALA A 427 43.67 22.68 5.59
CA ALA A 427 43.08 23.36 6.74
C ALA A 427 43.13 24.89 6.60
N THR A 428 41.99 25.55 6.81
CA THR A 428 41.89 27.01 6.99
C THR A 428 41.71 27.35 8.47
N ASP A 429 41.89 28.62 8.85
CA ASP A 429 41.62 29.13 10.22
C ASP A 429 40.14 29.01 10.68
N THR A 430 39.29 28.34 9.89
CA THR A 430 37.83 28.21 10.05
C THR A 430 37.30 26.77 9.97
N GLY A 431 38.17 25.76 10.04
CA GLY A 431 37.77 24.35 10.13
C GLY A 431 37.97 23.53 8.83
N CYS A 432 37.64 22.24 8.91
CA CYS A 432 37.82 21.28 7.81
C CYS A 432 36.59 21.22 6.90
N CYS A 433 36.60 21.97 5.79
CA CYS A 433 35.57 21.89 4.76
C CYS A 433 36.23 21.93 3.37
N VAL A 434 36.35 20.80 2.67
CA VAL A 434 36.99 20.70 1.34
C VAL A 434 35.94 20.43 0.26
N PHE A 435 35.89 21.31 -0.74
CA PHE A 435 35.17 21.07 -1.99
C PHE A 435 36.17 20.67 -3.09
N PRO A 436 35.81 19.76 -4.01
CA PRO A 436 36.54 19.64 -5.27
C PRO A 436 36.26 20.87 -6.15
N GLU A 437 37.26 21.73 -6.38
CA GLU A 437 37.14 22.82 -7.34
C GLU A 437 37.01 22.27 -8.77
N VAL A 438 35.91 22.63 -9.45
CA VAL A 438 35.76 22.49 -10.90
C VAL A 438 35.47 23.88 -11.48
N ASP A 439 36.30 24.31 -12.43
CA ASP A 439 36.19 25.58 -13.18
C ASP A 439 36.07 26.87 -12.34
N GLY A 440 36.53 26.85 -11.08
CA GLY A 440 36.79 28.07 -10.28
C GLY A 440 35.56 28.83 -9.81
N VAL A 441 34.42 28.14 -9.62
CA VAL A 441 33.19 28.70 -9.03
C VAL A 441 32.86 27.94 -7.74
N PRO A 442 32.83 28.59 -6.56
CA PRO A 442 32.41 27.94 -5.32
C PRO A 442 30.91 27.63 -5.37
N SER A 443 30.52 26.44 -4.90
CA SER A 443 29.12 26.04 -4.79
C SER A 443 28.54 26.46 -3.42
N GLU A 444 27.47 27.25 -3.44
CA GLU A 444 26.75 27.62 -2.22
C GLU A 444 25.92 26.43 -1.71
N GLY A 445 26.52 25.57 -0.88
CA GLY A 445 25.85 24.39 -0.31
C GLY A 445 26.52 23.68 0.87
N GLY A 446 27.72 24.09 1.30
CA GLY A 446 28.43 23.41 2.39
C GLY A 446 27.82 23.64 3.78
N ILE A 447 27.46 22.57 4.48
CA ILE A 447 26.98 22.62 5.87
C ILE A 447 28.17 22.42 6.82
N CYS A 448 28.83 23.51 7.20
CA CYS A 448 29.74 23.53 8.35
C CYS A 448 29.12 24.40 9.45
N ARG A 449 28.65 23.80 10.56
CA ARG A 449 27.97 24.50 11.67
C ARG A 449 28.68 24.30 13.01
N ASN A 450 29.44 25.30 13.45
CA ASN A 450 29.86 25.44 14.85
C ASN A 450 29.47 26.84 15.39
N PRO A 451 28.56 26.94 16.38
CA PRO A 451 28.04 28.24 16.84
C PRO A 451 28.96 28.91 17.88
N SER A 452 29.80 29.84 17.42
CA SER A 452 30.64 30.70 18.31
C SER A 452 30.34 32.20 18.16
N LEU A 453 29.08 32.59 18.41
CA LEU A 453 28.69 33.99 18.63
C LEU A 453 27.62 34.12 19.73
N LEU A 454 28.06 34.55 20.92
CA LEU A 454 27.28 35.23 21.96
C LEU A 454 28.15 36.32 22.61
#